data_AF-A0A845B0L4-F1
#
_entry.id   AF-A0A845B0L4-F1
#
_cell.length_a   1.000
_cell.length_b   1.000
_cell.length_c   1.000
_cell.angle_alpha   90.00
_cell.angle_beta   90.00
_cell.angle_gamma   90.00
#
_symmetry.space_group_name_H-M   'P 1'
#
loop_
_entity.id
_entity.type
_entity.pdbx_description
1 polymer ?
#
loop_
_entity_poly.entity_id
_entity_poly.type
_entity_poly.pdbx_seq_one_letter_code
_entity_poly.pdbx_strand_id
1 'polypeptide(L)' 'MQHDPIPTERSPQSFDLAGFAKRTVEAGILAARDDKSEMKFRIMLARQCGFLSDDETRLWIIQHDLGAA' A
#
# COMPACT_ATOMS: atom_id res chain seq x y z
N MET A 1 20.26 -48.09 -7.94
CA MET A 1 20.32 -46.68 -7.51
C MET A 1 18.91 -46.26 -7.17
N GLN A 2 18.63 -45.99 -5.89
CA GLN A 2 17.37 -45.39 -5.46
C GLN A 2 17.50 -43.88 -5.67
N HIS A 3 16.60 -43.28 -6.44
CA HIS A 3 16.52 -41.83 -6.55
C HIS A 3 15.75 -41.31 -5.33
N ASP A 4 16.32 -40.35 -4.61
CA ASP A 4 15.60 -39.61 -3.59
C ASP A 4 14.36 -38.92 -4.22
N PRO A 5 13.21 -38.90 -3.53
CA PRO A 5 12.02 -38.24 -4.05
C PRO A 5 12.29 -36.75 -4.27
N ILE A 6 11.89 -36.24 -5.44
CA ILE A 6 11.93 -34.81 -5.76
C ILE A 6 11.17 -34.07 -4.66
N PRO A 7 11.76 -33.06 -3.99
CA PRO A 7 11.06 -32.28 -3.00
C PRO A 7 9.79 -31.72 -3.65
N THR A 8 8.63 -32.19 -3.19
CA THR A 8 7.33 -31.68 -3.64
C THR A 8 7.36 -30.18 -3.47
N GLU A 9 7.32 -29.50 -4.61
CA GLU A 9 7.44 -28.06 -4.76
C GLU A 9 6.58 -27.37 -3.69
N ARG A 10 7.16 -26.36 -3.02
CA ARG A 10 6.41 -25.50 -2.10
C ARG A 10 5.10 -25.12 -2.79
N SER A 11 3.97 -25.45 -2.16
CA SER A 11 2.64 -25.03 -2.62
C SER A 11 2.72 -23.55 -3.03
N PRO A 12 2.39 -23.18 -4.27
CA PRO A 12 2.47 -21.80 -4.70
C PRO A 12 1.52 -20.99 -3.81
N GLN A 13 2.09 -20.19 -2.92
CA GLN A 13 1.31 -19.28 -2.11
C GLN A 13 0.55 -18.34 -3.06
N SER A 14 -0.74 -18.18 -2.84
CA SER A 14 -1.55 -17.24 -3.61
C SER A 14 -0.99 -15.83 -3.42
N PHE A 15 -0.75 -15.13 -4.53
CA PHE A 15 -0.30 -13.75 -4.49
C PHE A 15 -1.47 -12.82 -4.14
N ASP A 16 -1.37 -12.10 -3.03
CA ASP A 16 -2.32 -11.06 -2.65
C ASP A 16 -2.10 -9.79 -3.47
N LEU A 17 -2.75 -9.73 -4.63
CA LEU A 17 -2.69 -8.59 -5.55
C LEU A 17 -3.27 -7.32 -4.94
N ALA A 18 -4.36 -7.43 -4.17
CA ALA A 18 -5.03 -6.27 -3.58
C ALA A 18 -4.15 -5.61 -2.51
N GLY A 19 -3.59 -6.42 -1.60
CA GLY A 19 -2.64 -5.91 -0.60
C GLY A 19 -1.36 -5.38 -1.22
N PHE A 20 -0.88 -6.00 -2.30
CA PHE A 20 0.28 -5.46 -3.05
C PHE A 20 -0.01 -4.09 -3.64
N ALA A 21 -1.16 -3.91 -4.29
CA ALA A 21 -1.57 -2.64 -4.86
C ALA A 21 -1.69 -1.55 -3.78
N LYS A 22 -2.33 -1.87 -2.64
CA LYS A 22 -2.45 -0.94 -1.50
C LYS A 22 -1.08 -0.49 -0.97
N ARG A 23 -0.16 -1.43 -0.72
CA ARG A 23 1.21 -1.10 -0.26
C ARG A 23 1.97 -0.22 -1.25
N THR A 24 1.75 -0.41 -2.55
CA THR A 24 2.38 0.40 -3.59
C THR A 24 1.86 1.84 -3.56
N VAL A 25 0.55 2.03 -3.34
CA VAL A 25 -0.07 3.35 -3.19
C VAL A 25 0.46 4.05 -1.94
N GLU A 26 0.52 3.36 -0.80
CA GLU A 26 1.07 3.90 0.46
C GLU A 26 2.54 4.32 0.30
N ALA A 27 3.35 3.52 -0.38
CA ALA A 27 4.73 3.88 -0.70
C ALA A 27 4.81 5.12 -1.60
N GLY A 28 3.90 5.25 -2.57
CA GLY A 28 3.77 6.44 -3.42
C GLY A 28 3.39 7.70 -2.65
N ILE A 29 2.52 7.59 -1.64
CA ILE A 29 2.19 8.69 -0.73
C ILE A 29 3.43 9.10 0.08
N LEU A 30 4.13 8.13 0.68
CA LEU A 30 5.33 8.38 1.48
C LEU A 30 6.49 8.98 0.67
N ALA A 31 6.58 8.67 -0.62
CA ALA A 31 7.57 9.27 -1.50
C ALA A 31 7.38 10.79 -1.67
N ALA A 32 6.18 11.31 -1.40
CA ALA A 32 5.88 12.74 -1.45
C ALA A 32 6.03 13.46 -0.10
N ARG A 33 6.59 12.81 0.94
CA ARG A 33 6.65 13.36 2.31
C ARG A 33 7.27 14.77 2.43
N ASP A 34 8.18 15.12 1.52
CA ASP A 34 8.91 16.39 1.55
C ASP A 34 8.12 17.53 0.86
N ASP A 35 7.02 17.20 0.17
CA ASP A 35 6.05 18.13 -0.41
C ASP A 35 4.65 17.84 0.15
N LYS A 36 4.25 18.62 1.16
CA LYS A 36 2.95 18.46 1.83
C LYS A 36 1.75 18.57 0.88
N SER A 37 1.84 19.41 -0.16
CA SER A 37 0.76 19.61 -1.12
C SER A 37 0.59 18.37 -2.00
N GLU A 38 1.69 17.84 -2.54
CA GLU A 38 1.70 16.62 -3.33
C GLU A 38 1.28 15.40 -2.49
N MET A 39 1.77 15.29 -1.25
CA MET A 39 1.38 14.23 -0.33
C MET A 39 -0.13 14.25 -0.08
N LYS A 40 -0.69 15.43 0.20
CA LYS A 40 -2.14 15.62 0.40
C LYS A 40 -2.92 15.25 -0.86
N PHE A 41 -2.46 15.65 -2.04
CA PHE A 41 -3.07 15.26 -3.31
C PHE A 41 -3.11 13.74 -3.49
N ARG A 42 -1.99 13.05 -3.26
CA ARG A 42 -1.91 11.58 -3.38
C ARG A 42 -2.80 10.85 -2.39
N ILE A 43 -2.91 11.35 -1.15
CA ILE A 43 -3.83 10.81 -0.14
C ILE A 43 -5.28 10.94 -0.61
N MET A 44 -5.67 12.10 -1.12
CA MET A 44 -7.03 12.34 -1.63
C MET A 44 -7.34 11.48 -2.86
N LEU A 45 -6.37 11.29 -3.76
CA LEU A 45 -6.50 10.40 -4.91
C LEU A 45 -6.65 8.93 -4.49
N ALA A 46 -5.83 8.47 -3.53
CA ALA A 46 -5.92 7.12 -3.00
C ALA A 46 -7.28 6.83 -2.37
N ARG A 47 -7.86 7.82 -1.66
CA ARG A 47 -9.24 7.76 -1.16
C ARG A 47 -10.26 7.65 -2.30
N GLN A 48 -10.18 8.53 -3.30
CA GLN A 48 -11.11 8.53 -4.44
C GLN A 48 -11.08 7.21 -5.22
N CYS A 49 -9.90 6.58 -5.32
CA CYS A 49 -9.72 5.28 -5.95
C CYS A 49 -10.06 4.08 -5.05
N GLY A 50 -10.44 4.31 -3.79
CA GLY A 50 -10.84 3.25 -2.85
C GLY A 50 -9.67 2.47 -2.22
N PHE A 51 -8.44 2.96 -2.31
CA PHE A 51 -7.27 2.36 -1.65
C PHE A 51 -7.15 2.76 -0.18
N LEU A 52 -7.73 3.90 0.19
CA LEU A 52 -7.88 4.37 1.57
C LEU A 52 -9.36 4.60 1.89
N SER A 53 -9.78 4.19 3.07
CA SER A 53 -11.06 4.61 3.66
C SER A 53 -11.01 6.06 4.14
N ASP A 54 -12.16 6.61 4.52
CA ASP A 54 -12.26 7.95 5.12
C ASP A 54 -11.45 8.03 6.44
N ASP A 55 -11.50 6.97 7.25
CA ASP A 55 -10.76 6.90 8.51
C ASP A 55 -9.25 6.80 8.27
N GLU A 56 -8.83 5.99 7.31
CA GLU A 56 -7.41 5.89 6.93
C GLU A 56 -6.89 7.22 6.39
N THR A 57 -7.66 7.87 5.51
CA THR A 57 -7.34 9.20 4.98
C THR A 57 -7.15 10.21 6.12
N ARG A 58 -8.05 10.21 7.10
CA ARG A 58 -7.96 11.09 8.27
C ARG A 58 -6.71 10.81 9.10
N LEU A 59 -6.37 9.53 9.31
CA LEU A 59 -5.14 9.15 10.01
C LEU A 59 -3.90 9.65 9.29
N TRP A 60 -3.82 9.49 7.97
CA TRP A 60 -2.71 10.00 7.16
C TRP A 60 -2.55 11.52 7.28
N ILE A 61 -3.67 12.28 7.21
CA ILE A 61 -3.63 13.74 7.34
C ILE A 61 -3.11 14.18 8.72
N ILE A 62 -3.54 13.51 9.80
CA ILE A 62 -3.12 13.82 11.16
C ILE A 62 -1.65 13.44 11.39
N GLN A 63 -1.26 12.22 10.98
CA GLN A 63 0.10 11.70 11.19
C GLN A 63 1.17 12.54 10.50
N HIS A 64 0.83 13.16 9.36
CA HIS A 64 1.77 13.94 8.57
C HIS A 64 1.55 15.46 8.66
N ASP A 65 0.72 15.93 9.58
CA ASP A 65 0.48 17.37 9.83
C ASP A 65 0.16 18.14 8.53
N LEU A 66 -0.78 17.61 7.74
CA LEU A 66 -1.13 18.12 6.40
C LEU A 66 -2.24 19.19 6.41
N GLY A 67 -2.63 19.64 7.61
CA GLY A 67 -3.75 20.55 7.84
C GLY A 67 -5.11 19.96 7.44
N ALA A 68 -6.18 20.39 8.12
CA ALA A 68 -7.53 20.10 7.62
C ALA A 68 -7.67 20.69 6.20
N ALA A 69 -8.26 19.92 5.29
CA ALA A 69 -8.70 20.45 3.99
C ALA A 69 -9.79 21.51 4.21
#